data_AF-A0A7Y3MRT5-F1
#
_entry.id   AF-A0A7Y3MRT5-F1
#
_cell.length_a   1.000
_cell.length_b   1.000
_cell.length_c   1.000
_cell.angle_alpha   90.00
_cell.angle_beta   90.00
_cell.angle_gamma   90.00
#
_symmetry.space_group_name_H-M   'P 1'
#
loop_
_entity.id
_entity.type
_entity.pdbx_description
1 polymer ?
#
loop_
_entity_poly.entity_id
_entity_poly.type
_entity_poly.pdbx_seq_one_letter_code
_entity_poly.pdbx_strand_id
1 'polypeptide(L)' 'LSGGTRFPAKLLKGIYKRQDDPEAVAQFGVLWATEQCRDLLDHDVRGIHFYTLNRSDATRRIFETLGAKDSTALR' A
#
# COMPACT_ATOMS: atom_id res chain seq x y z
N LEU A 1 13.77 0.54 6.73
CA LEU A 1 12.91 1.07 7.81
C LEU A 1 12.96 2.59 7.74
N SER A 2 11.82 3.25 7.50
CA SER A 2 11.71 4.68 7.24
C SER A 2 11.74 5.51 8.55
N GLY A 3 12.84 5.41 9.29
CA GLY A 3 13.02 6.11 10.56
C GLY A 3 12.82 7.61 10.41
N GLY A 4 11.90 8.19 11.19
CA GLY A 4 11.54 9.61 11.12
C GLY A 4 10.28 9.93 10.31
N THR A 5 9.66 8.94 9.66
CA THR A 5 8.39 9.16 8.94
C THR A 5 7.25 9.39 9.93
N ARG A 6 6.47 10.45 9.71
CA ARG A 6 5.26 10.73 10.48
C ARG A 6 4.09 9.99 9.86
N PHE A 7 3.45 9.10 10.63
CA PHE A 7 2.26 8.40 10.17
C PHE A 7 1.03 9.33 10.20
N PRO A 8 0.23 9.39 9.12
CA PRO A 8 -1.01 10.17 9.12
C PRO A 8 -1.97 9.69 10.21
N ALA A 9 -2.65 10.62 10.88
CA ALA A 9 -3.59 10.30 11.95
C ALA A 9 -4.74 9.38 11.49
N LYS A 10 -5.18 9.51 10.22
CA LYS A 10 -6.20 8.64 9.62
C LYS A 10 -5.73 7.19 9.51
N LEU A 11 -4.48 6.97 9.10
CA LEU A 11 -3.87 5.64 9.02
C LEU A 11 -3.80 5.01 10.42
N LEU A 12 -3.24 5.74 11.39
CA LEU A 12 -3.14 5.27 12.77
C LEU A 12 -4.51 4.90 13.35
N LYS A 13 -5.50 5.79 13.23
CA LYS A 13 -6.87 5.52 13.69
C LYS A 13 -7.47 4.29 13.02
N GLY A 14 -7.19 4.07 11.73
CA GLY A 14 -7.66 2.91 10.99
C GLY A 14 -7.04 1.60 11.48
N ILE A 15 -5.74 1.61 11.78
CA ILE A 15 -5.02 0.46 12.35
C ILE A 15 -5.49 0.17 13.77
N TYR A 16 -5.56 1.18 14.65
CA TYR A 16 -5.98 1.00 16.04
C TYR A 16 -7.37 0.37 16.18
N LYS A 17 -8.31 0.73 15.29
CA LYS A 17 -9.65 0.12 15.26
C LYS A 17 -9.66 -1.37 14.94
N ARG A 18 -8.58 -1.90 14.37
CA ARG A 18 -8.44 -3.28 13.87
C ARG A 18 -7.32 -4.04 14.58
N GLN A 19 -6.70 -3.45 15.59
CA GLN A 19 -5.45 -3.93 16.18
C GLN A 19 -5.52 -5.37 16.71
N ASP A 20 -6.71 -5.81 17.12
CA ASP A 20 -6.94 -7.15 17.67
C ASP A 20 -7.13 -8.23 16.58
N ASP A 21 -7.17 -7.83 15.31
CA ASP A 21 -7.28 -8.71 14.15
C ASP A 21 -6.12 -8.45 13.16
N PRO A 22 -5.07 -9.27 13.21
CA PRO A 22 -3.91 -9.14 12.32
C PRO A 22 -4.28 -9.20 10.83
N GLU A 23 -5.30 -9.96 10.46
CA GLU A 23 -5.74 -10.05 9.06
C GLU A 23 -6.41 -8.74 8.64
N ALA A 24 -7.30 -8.20 9.47
CA ALA A 24 -7.94 -6.91 9.20
C ALA A 24 -6.92 -5.76 9.12
N VAL A 25 -5.86 -5.77 9.95
CA VAL A 25 -4.75 -4.81 9.85
C VAL A 25 -4.04 -4.94 8.50
N ALA A 26 -3.73 -6.17 8.08
CA ALA A 26 -3.06 -6.43 6.81
C ALA A 26 -3.91 -5.98 5.62
N GLN A 27 -5.20 -6.32 5.60
CA GLN A 27 -6.14 -5.91 4.55
C GLN A 27 -6.27 -4.38 4.49
N PHE A 28 -6.39 -3.71 5.65
CA PHE A 28 -6.46 -2.25 5.70
C PHE A 28 -5.16 -1.59 5.20
N GLY A 29 -3.99 -2.15 5.55
CA GLY A 29 -2.71 -1.68 5.06
C GLY A 29 -2.56 -1.79 3.53
N VAL A 30 -3.01 -2.92 2.96
CA VAL A 30 -3.04 -3.12 1.49
C VAL A 30 -3.94 -2.09 0.81
N LEU A 31 -5.15 -1.88 1.32
CA LEU A 31 -6.07 -0.87 0.78
C LEU A 31 -5.47 0.54 0.84
N TRP A 32 -4.91 0.91 2.00
CA TRP A 32 -4.27 2.22 2.18
C TRP A 32 -3.12 2.44 1.19
N ALA A 33 -2.22 1.47 1.07
CA ALA A 33 -1.10 1.56 0.15
C ALA A 33 -1.55 1.58 -1.31
N THR A 34 -2.64 0.88 -1.65
CA THR A 34 -3.23 0.89 -3.00
C THR A 34 -3.73 2.29 -3.37
N GLU A 35 -4.46 2.95 -2.47
CA GLU A 35 -4.94 4.31 -2.71
C GLU A 35 -3.77 5.30 -2.84
N GLN A 36 -2.70 5.13 -2.06
CA GLN A 36 -1.48 5.93 -2.25
C GLN A 36 -0.83 5.70 -3.62
N CYS A 37 -0.79 4.44 -4.08
CA CYS A 37 -0.24 4.13 -5.39
C CYS A 37 -1.09 4.72 -6.51
N ARG A 38 -2.43 4.62 -6.42
CA ARG A 38 -3.35 5.22 -7.39
C ARG A 38 -3.15 6.73 -7.48
N ASP A 39 -3.14 7.43 -6.34
CA ASP A 39 -2.91 8.88 -6.30
C ASP A 39 -1.58 9.27 -6.94
N LEU A 40 -0.50 8.53 -6.68
CA LEU A 40 0.80 8.79 -7.32
C LEU A 40 0.76 8.56 -8.83
N LEU A 41 0.10 7.50 -9.30
CA LEU A 41 -0.05 7.21 -10.72
C LEU A 41 -0.90 8.27 -11.43
N ASP A 42 -1.97 8.74 -10.79
CA ASP A 42 -2.81 9.84 -11.30
C ASP A 42 -2.01 11.15 -11.44
N HIS A 43 -0.88 11.29 -10.73
CA HIS A 43 0.07 12.40 -10.83
C HIS A 43 1.30 12.10 -11.72
N ASP A 44 1.22 11.08 -12.58
CA ASP A 44 2.23 10.75 -13.60
C ASP A 44 3.66 10.56 -13.05
N VAL A 45 3.77 9.90 -11.89
CA VAL A 45 5.10 9.53 -11.37
C VAL A 45 5.77 8.52 -12.29
N ARG A 46 7.11 8.58 -12.38
CA ARG A 46 7.88 7.65 -13.22
C ARG A 46 7.77 6.17 -12.83
N GLY A 47 7.38 5.89 -11.59
CA GLY A 47 7.24 4.53 -11.06
C GLY A 47 7.23 4.49 -9.53
N ILE A 48 6.90 3.32 -8.98
CA ILE A 48 6.75 3.07 -7.54
C ILE A 48 7.68 1.92 -7.14
N HIS A 49 8.45 2.11 -6.06
CA HIS A 49 9.32 1.07 -5.51
C HIS A 49 8.78 0.57 -4.17
N PHE A 50 8.53 -0.74 -4.08
CA PHE A 50 8.00 -1.36 -2.87
C PHE A 50 9.09 -1.99 -2.00
N TYR A 51 9.04 -1.70 -0.70
CA TYR A 51 9.79 -2.45 0.31
C TYR A 51 8.97 -3.66 0.78
N THR A 52 9.26 -4.83 0.23
CA THR A 52 8.51 -6.07 0.49
C THR A 52 8.84 -6.73 1.83
N LEU A 53 9.98 -6.40 2.45
CA LEU A 53 10.46 -7.08 3.66
C LEU A 53 10.49 -8.61 3.54
N ASN A 54 10.90 -9.11 2.36
CA ASN A 54 10.89 -10.53 1.98
C ASN A 54 9.50 -11.19 1.99
N ARG A 55 8.41 -10.41 1.94
CA ARG A 55 7.02 -10.88 1.83
C ARG A 55 6.31 -10.17 0.68
N SER A 56 6.03 -10.89 -0.40
CA SER A 56 5.46 -10.29 -1.62
C SER A 56 3.93 -10.28 -1.65
N ASP A 57 3.25 -10.98 -0.74
CA ASP A 57 1.80 -11.17 -0.78
C ASP A 57 1.03 -9.84 -0.75
N ALA A 58 1.44 -8.92 0.13
CA ALA A 58 0.83 -7.59 0.23
C ALA A 58 1.04 -6.78 -1.06
N THR A 59 2.25 -6.78 -1.60
CA THR A 59 2.56 -6.05 -2.84
C THR A 59 1.85 -6.63 -4.06
N ARG A 60 1.66 -7.95 -4.13
CA ARG A 60 0.89 -8.59 -5.19
C ARG A 60 -0.58 -8.19 -5.15
N ARG A 61 -1.19 -8.19 -3.96
CA ARG A 61 -2.58 -7.73 -3.78
C ARG A 61 -2.77 -6.28 -4.20
N ILE A 62 -1.82 -5.39 -3.88
CA ILE A 62 -1.86 -3.99 -4.33
C ILE A 62 -1.87 -3.94 -5.86
N PHE A 63 -0.97 -4.68 -6.50
CA PHE A 63 -0.84 -4.72 -7.95
C PHE A 63 -2.11 -5.25 -8.65
N GLU A 64 -2.66 -6.34 -8.14
CA GLU A 64 -3.92 -6.93 -8.60
C GLU A 64 -5.10 -5.95 -8.44
N THR A 65 -5.15 -5.21 -7.33
CA THR A 65 -6.22 -4.22 -7.06
C THR A 65 -6.12 -2.99 -7.98
N LEU A 66 -4.90 -2.63 -8.41
CA LEU A 66 -4.68 -1.59 -9.41
C LEU A 66 -5.07 -2.05 -10.83
N GLY A 67 -5.40 -3.34 -11.03
CA GLY A 67 -5.76 -3.88 -12.34
C GLY A 67 -4.57 -4.11 -13.27
N ALA A 68 -3.35 -4.03 -12.75
CA ALA A 68 -2.15 -4.20 -13.54
C ALA A 68 -1.77 -5.68 -13.67
N LYS A 69 -1.41 -6.10 -14.89
CA LYS A 69 -0.85 -7.42 -15.16
C LYS A 69 0.68 -7.42 -15.15
N ASP A 70 1.27 -6.30 -15.55
CA ASP A 70 2.71 -6.03 -15.53
C ASP A 70 2.93 -4.51 -15.41
N SER A 71 4.18 -4.10 -15.16
CA SER A 71 4.51 -2.69 -14.91
C SER A 71 4.33 -1.79 -16.13
N THR A 72 4.18 -2.37 -17.32
CA THR A 72 3.91 -1.64 -18.57
C THR A 72 2.46 -1.15 -18.62
N ALA A 73 1.55 -1.87 -17.94
CA ALA A 73 0.13 -1.55 -17.87
C ALA A 73 -0.21 -0.41 -16.87
N LEU A 74 0.77 0.11 -16.14
CA LEU A 74 0.62 1.19 -15.14
C LEU A 74 1.12 2.55 -15.65
N ARG A 75 1.25 2.70 -16.97
CA ARG A 75 1.58 3.96 -17.65
C ARG A 75 0.35 4.54 -18.32
#